data_AF-A0A109D9Y1-F1
#
_entry.id   AF-A0A109D9Y1-F1
#
_cell.length_a   1.000
_cell.length_b   1.000
_cell.length_c   1.000
_cell.angle_alpha   90.00
_cell.angle_beta   90.00
_cell.angle_gamma   90.00
#
_symmetry.space_group_name_H-M   'P 1'
#
loop_
_entity.id
_entity.type
_entity.pdbx_description
1 polymer ?
#
loop_
_entity_poly.entity_id
_entity_poly.type
_entity_poly.pdbx_seq_one_letter_code
_entity_poly.pdbx_strand_id
1 'polypeptide(L)'
;MLILSDNEILKPSNTGRLIVDTVKDSHVYLWHRTEPNTEMLEVLKDDKYQPVIVFPEDYTDDKTRVVQDLPQMRDPNKKLLLIFIDGSWREARRIFRRSEYLQDLPVLSIEPESVSQYMMRKSDNDQHLSTAEVASLVLKQAGEEQGAKTLQLWFEAFRESYMLSKTRYKSDPTKPSLNAFIEHGKNEKSL
;
A
#
# COMPACT_ATOMS: atom_id res chain seq x y z
N MET A 1 -4.30 7.03 1.59
CA MET A 1 -5.61 6.85 0.92
C MET A 1 -5.56 5.58 0.10
N LEU A 2 -6.63 4.79 0.13
CA LEU A 2 -6.82 3.59 -0.67
C LEU A 2 -8.01 3.80 -1.61
N ILE A 3 -7.79 3.62 -2.91
CA ILE A 3 -8.82 3.68 -3.94
C ILE A 3 -9.13 2.24 -4.37
N LEU A 4 -10.31 1.75 -4.03
CA LEU A 4 -10.73 0.37 -4.27
C LEU A 4 -11.41 0.22 -5.63
N SER A 5 -11.14 -0.87 -6.35
CA SER A 5 -11.98 -1.30 -7.48
C SER A 5 -13.29 -1.92 -6.98
N ASP A 6 -14.35 -1.85 -7.79
CA ASP A 6 -15.69 -2.40 -7.45
C ASP A 6 -15.66 -3.86 -6.97
N ASN A 7 -14.75 -4.67 -7.52
CA ASN A 7 -14.65 -6.10 -7.22
C ASN A 7 -13.78 -6.42 -6.00
N GLU A 8 -13.07 -5.44 -5.42
CA GLU A 8 -12.15 -5.68 -4.30
C GLU A 8 -12.82 -5.67 -2.93
N ILE A 9 -13.91 -4.92 -2.75
CA ILE A 9 -14.61 -4.77 -1.46
C ILE A 9 -14.99 -6.13 -0.86
N LEU A 10 -15.30 -7.12 -1.70
CA LEU A 10 -15.84 -8.41 -1.28
C LEU A 10 -14.79 -9.51 -1.11
N LYS A 11 -13.50 -9.24 -1.35
CA LYS A 11 -12.48 -10.31 -1.32
C LYS A 11 -11.81 -10.45 0.06
N PRO A 12 -11.87 -11.64 0.68
CA PRO A 12 -11.16 -11.92 1.93
C PRO A 12 -9.63 -11.82 1.81
N SER A 13 -9.09 -11.90 0.59
CA SER A 13 -7.65 -11.80 0.30
C SER A 13 -7.16 -10.36 0.06
N ASN A 14 -8.03 -9.36 0.21
CA ASN A 14 -7.68 -7.96 0.04
C ASN A 14 -6.68 -7.55 1.13
N THR A 15 -5.44 -7.27 0.76
CA THR A 15 -4.39 -6.85 1.70
C THR A 15 -4.33 -5.34 1.87
N GLY A 16 -5.02 -4.56 1.02
CA GLY A 16 -5.16 -3.12 1.19
C GLY A 16 -5.80 -2.75 2.53
N ARG A 17 -6.70 -3.59 3.06
CA ARG A 17 -7.28 -3.42 4.41
C ARG A 17 -6.22 -3.39 5.51
N LEU A 18 -5.13 -4.14 5.37
CA LEU A 18 -4.06 -4.19 6.38
C LEU A 18 -3.36 -2.82 6.54
N ILE A 19 -3.33 -2.01 5.46
CA ILE A 19 -2.80 -0.64 5.49
C ILE A 19 -3.68 0.23 6.39
N VAL A 20 -5.01 0.11 6.23
CA VAL A 20 -6.01 0.86 7.01
C VAL A 20 -5.94 0.49 8.48
N ASP A 21 -5.73 -0.80 8.79
CA ASP A 21 -5.60 -1.28 10.16
C ASP A 21 -4.27 -0.82 10.82
N THR A 22 -3.24 -0.51 10.03
CA THR A 22 -1.92 -0.07 10.52
C THR A 22 -1.80 1.46 10.63
N VAL A 23 -2.37 2.21 9.68
CA VAL A 23 -2.22 3.67 9.58
C VAL A 23 -3.48 4.36 10.10
N LYS A 24 -3.36 5.05 11.23
CA LYS A 24 -4.50 5.72 11.92
C LYS A 24 -5.22 6.76 11.07
N ASP A 25 -4.48 7.54 10.27
CA ASP A 25 -5.03 8.56 9.38
C ASP A 25 -5.14 7.98 7.96
N SER A 26 -6.12 7.11 7.76
CA SER A 26 -6.36 6.42 6.50
C SER A 26 -7.75 6.72 5.93
N HIS A 27 -7.78 7.00 4.63
CA HIS A 27 -8.99 7.22 3.86
C HIS A 27 -9.19 6.08 2.87
N VAL A 28 -10.42 5.59 2.72
CA VAL A 28 -10.76 4.49 1.82
C VAL A 28 -11.97 4.89 0.99
N TYR A 29 -11.84 4.84 -0.33
CA TYR A 29 -12.90 5.22 -1.25
C TYR A 29 -13.05 4.20 -2.36
N LEU A 30 -14.30 3.96 -2.76
CA LEU A 30 -14.59 3.17 -3.95
C LEU A 30 -14.39 4.02 -5.20
N TRP A 31 -13.72 3.46 -6.20
CA TRP A 31 -13.53 4.14 -7.47
C TRP A 31 -14.78 4.10 -8.34
N HIS A 32 -15.21 5.25 -8.81
CA HIS A 32 -16.19 5.38 -9.88
C HIS A 32 -15.60 6.19 -11.04
N ARG A 33 -15.76 5.67 -12.26
CA ARG A 33 -15.19 6.30 -13.46
C ARG A 33 -15.76 7.69 -13.74
N THR A 34 -17.07 7.85 -13.58
CA THR A 34 -17.81 9.05 -14.00
C THR A 34 -18.30 9.87 -12.81
N GLU A 35 -18.49 9.24 -11.66
CA GLU A 35 -19.05 9.85 -10.45
C GLU A 35 -18.08 9.62 -9.27
N PRO A 36 -16.88 10.25 -9.29
CA PRO A 36 -15.92 10.10 -8.21
C PRO A 36 -16.53 10.56 -6.87
N ASN A 37 -16.13 9.90 -5.79
CA ASN A 37 -16.58 10.25 -4.45
C ASN A 37 -16.19 11.69 -4.09
N THR A 38 -17.15 12.49 -3.61
CA THR A 38 -16.94 13.92 -3.32
C THR A 38 -15.96 14.14 -2.17
N GLU A 39 -16.06 13.39 -1.08
CA GLU A 39 -15.15 13.49 0.08
C GLU A 39 -13.71 13.13 -0.31
N MET A 40 -13.53 12.17 -1.22
CA MET A 40 -12.21 11.85 -1.77
C MET A 40 -11.60 13.06 -2.48
N LEU A 41 -12.39 13.73 -3.33
CA LEU A 41 -11.92 14.92 -4.06
C LEU A 41 -11.63 16.09 -3.12
N GLU A 42 -12.40 16.25 -2.05
CA GLU A 42 -12.16 17.24 -1.01
C GLU A 42 -10.83 16.97 -0.29
N VAL A 43 -10.57 15.72 0.12
CA VAL A 43 -9.29 15.34 0.74
C VAL A 43 -8.10 15.58 -0.19
N LEU A 44 -8.24 15.33 -1.50
CA LEU A 44 -7.18 15.58 -2.48
C LEU A 44 -6.88 17.07 -2.69
N LYS A 45 -7.87 17.95 -2.47
CA LYS A 45 -7.75 19.41 -2.61
C LYS A 45 -7.42 20.12 -1.30
N ASP A 46 -7.44 19.41 -0.18
CA ASP A 46 -7.18 19.99 1.12
C ASP A 46 -5.69 20.33 1.27
N ASP A 47 -5.42 21.62 1.53
CA ASP A 47 -4.07 22.14 1.67
C ASP A 47 -3.26 21.50 2.80
N LYS A 48 -3.93 20.86 3.77
CA LYS A 48 -3.23 20.11 4.84
C LYS A 48 -2.49 18.89 4.31
N TYR A 49 -2.86 18.37 3.13
CA TYR A 49 -2.28 17.16 2.56
C TYR A 49 -1.37 17.47 1.36
N GLN A 50 -0.34 16.65 1.23
CA GLN A 50 0.50 16.57 0.04
C GLN A 50 0.26 15.21 -0.62
N PRO A 51 -0.64 15.13 -1.62
CA PRO A 51 -0.98 13.87 -2.29
C PRO A 51 0.17 13.36 -3.16
N VAL A 52 0.47 12.08 -3.04
CA VAL A 52 1.45 11.36 -3.88
C VAL A 52 0.88 9.99 -4.23
N ILE A 53 0.82 9.67 -5.52
CA ILE A 53 0.31 8.37 -5.97
C ILE A 53 1.44 7.36 -6.13
N VAL A 54 1.24 6.17 -5.56
CA VAL A 54 2.19 5.07 -5.71
C VAL A 54 1.79 4.24 -6.93
N PHE A 55 2.58 4.35 -8.00
CA PHE A 55 2.34 3.60 -9.23
C PHE A 55 3.64 3.49 -10.06
N PRO A 56 3.86 2.41 -10.83
CA PRO A 56 5.09 2.28 -11.60
C PRO A 56 5.21 3.37 -12.66
N GLU A 57 6.40 3.96 -12.76
CA GLU A 57 6.67 5.09 -13.64
C GLU A 57 6.45 4.80 -15.12
N ASP A 58 6.53 3.54 -15.57
CA ASP A 58 6.29 3.14 -16.96
C ASP A 58 4.87 3.44 -17.44
N TYR A 59 3.94 3.67 -16.52
CA TYR A 59 2.55 3.98 -16.82
C TYR A 59 2.24 5.46 -16.76
N THR A 60 3.23 6.30 -16.45
CA THR A 60 3.11 7.74 -16.63
C THR A 60 3.71 8.20 -17.94
N ASP A 61 2.90 8.91 -18.74
CA ASP A 61 3.36 9.58 -19.95
C ASP A 61 4.21 10.81 -19.62
N ASP A 62 3.89 11.52 -18.53
CA ASP A 62 4.69 12.62 -18.02
C ASP A 62 5.72 12.10 -17.00
N LYS A 63 6.99 12.12 -17.38
CA LYS A 63 8.10 11.71 -16.50
C LYS A 63 8.51 12.79 -15.51
N THR A 64 8.09 14.04 -15.71
CA THR A 64 8.46 15.16 -14.83
C THR A 64 7.78 15.08 -13.46
N ARG A 65 6.63 14.38 -13.36
CA ARG A 65 5.95 14.12 -12.10
C ARG A 65 6.51 12.93 -11.30
N VAL A 66 7.51 12.21 -11.81
CA VAL A 66 8.09 11.08 -11.09
C VAL A 66 8.97 11.58 -9.96
N VAL A 67 8.66 11.12 -8.76
CA VAL A 67 9.36 11.44 -7.52
C VAL A 67 10.57 10.53 -7.40
N GLN A 68 11.76 11.13 -7.49
CA GLN A 68 13.03 10.41 -7.32
C GLN A 68 13.39 10.23 -5.83
N ASP A 69 13.15 11.27 -5.03
CA ASP A 69 13.43 11.28 -3.59
C ASP A 69 12.21 11.82 -2.83
N LEU A 70 11.52 10.92 -2.14
CA LEU A 70 10.31 11.23 -1.40
C LEU A 70 10.58 12.16 -0.20
N PRO A 71 11.59 11.91 0.67
CA PRO A 71 12.00 12.86 1.71
C PRO A 71 12.28 14.27 1.20
N GLN A 72 12.96 14.44 0.07
CA GLN A 72 13.29 15.77 -0.47
C GLN A 72 12.08 16.52 -1.03
N MET A 73 11.08 15.79 -1.54
CA MET A 73 9.86 16.40 -2.10
C MET A 73 8.85 16.80 -1.02
N ARG A 74 8.96 16.26 0.20
CA ARG A 74 8.00 16.53 1.29
C ARG A 74 8.03 18.02 1.69
N ASP A 75 6.86 18.65 1.69
CA ASP A 75 6.64 19.93 2.34
C ASP A 75 6.48 19.70 3.85
N PRO A 76 7.35 20.27 4.70
CA PRO A 76 7.30 20.06 6.15
C PRO A 76 6.01 20.59 6.80
N ASN A 77 5.26 21.45 6.12
CA ASN A 77 4.00 22.00 6.63
C ASN A 77 2.77 21.16 6.24
N LYS A 78 2.94 20.17 5.35
CA LYS A 78 1.85 19.33 4.85
C LYS A 78 2.02 17.89 5.31
N LYS A 79 0.89 17.21 5.52
CA LYS A 79 0.86 15.77 5.77
C LYS A 79 0.97 15.02 4.46
N LEU A 80 1.96 14.13 4.34
CA LEU A 80 2.09 13.27 3.17
C LEU A 80 0.87 12.35 3.05
N LEU A 81 0.17 12.42 1.92
CA LEU A 81 -0.97 11.56 1.60
C LEU A 81 -0.59 10.59 0.50
N LEU A 82 -0.15 9.40 0.89
CA LEU A 82 0.17 8.31 -0.03
C LEU A 82 -1.12 7.67 -0.56
N ILE A 83 -1.26 7.60 -1.88
CA ILE A 83 -2.43 7.06 -2.56
C ILE A 83 -2.06 5.70 -3.18
N PHE A 84 -2.77 4.67 -2.77
CA PHE A 84 -2.66 3.32 -3.31
C PHE A 84 -3.94 2.96 -4.05
N ILE A 85 -3.81 2.29 -5.19
CA ILE A 85 -4.96 1.73 -5.91
C ILE A 85 -5.00 0.24 -5.62
N ASP A 86 -6.12 -0.23 -5.08
CA ASP A 86 -6.32 -1.61 -4.73
C ASP A 86 -7.27 -2.28 -5.72
N GLY A 87 -6.76 -3.31 -6.37
CA GLY A 87 -7.43 -3.96 -7.49
C GLY A 87 -6.49 -4.94 -8.17
N SER A 88 -7.05 -5.76 -9.05
CA SER A 88 -6.21 -6.48 -10.00
C SER A 88 -5.36 -5.50 -10.81
N TRP A 89 -4.20 -5.94 -11.28
CA TRP A 89 -3.31 -5.08 -12.07
C TRP A 89 -3.99 -4.39 -13.26
N ARG A 90 -4.93 -5.10 -13.91
CA ARG A 90 -5.75 -4.54 -15.00
C ARG A 90 -6.69 -3.43 -14.51
N GLU A 91 -7.31 -3.59 -13.35
CA GLU A 91 -8.17 -2.59 -12.74
C GLU A 91 -7.36 -1.39 -12.24
N ALA A 92 -6.23 -1.62 -11.57
CA ALA A 92 -5.38 -0.56 -11.06
C ALA A 92 -4.87 0.36 -12.18
N ARG A 93 -4.37 -0.21 -13.29
CA ARG A 93 -4.00 0.56 -14.48
C ARG A 93 -5.17 1.34 -15.09
N ARG A 94 -6.36 0.75 -15.08
CA ARG A 94 -7.57 1.42 -15.59
C ARG A 94 -7.94 2.60 -14.70
N ILE A 95 -7.94 2.43 -13.38
CA ILE A 95 -8.22 3.48 -12.39
C ILE A 95 -7.21 4.60 -12.57
N PHE A 96 -5.92 4.27 -12.56
CA PHE A 96 -4.83 5.24 -12.74
C PHE A 96 -5.01 6.06 -14.02
N ARG A 97 -5.27 5.42 -15.16
CA ARG A 97 -5.40 6.11 -16.45
C ARG A 97 -6.71 6.87 -16.64
N ARG A 98 -7.79 6.44 -15.98
CA ARG A 98 -9.15 6.99 -16.20
C ARG A 98 -9.57 7.99 -15.12
N SER A 99 -8.72 8.25 -14.13
CA SER A 99 -8.99 9.21 -13.07
C SER A 99 -8.26 10.51 -13.39
N GLU A 100 -8.98 11.48 -13.95
CA GLU A 100 -8.42 12.78 -14.30
C GLU A 100 -7.80 13.47 -13.08
N TYR A 101 -8.46 13.36 -11.93
CA TYR A 101 -8.01 13.89 -10.64
C TYR A 101 -6.71 13.25 -10.08
N LEU A 102 -6.16 12.22 -10.74
CA LEU A 102 -4.87 11.61 -10.37
C LEU A 102 -3.75 11.96 -11.36
N GLN A 103 -4.05 12.57 -12.52
CA GLN A 103 -3.04 12.78 -13.57
C GLN A 103 -1.98 13.80 -13.19
N ASP A 104 -2.38 14.84 -12.45
CA ASP A 104 -1.49 15.93 -12.05
C ASP A 104 -0.70 15.62 -10.76
N LEU A 105 -0.95 14.46 -10.14
CA LEU A 105 -0.32 14.10 -8.88
C LEU A 105 1.11 13.58 -9.09
N PRO A 106 2.06 13.94 -8.21
CA PRO A 106 3.39 13.32 -8.17
C PRO A 106 3.29 11.80 -8.06
N VAL A 107 4.11 11.10 -8.84
CA VAL A 107 4.15 9.63 -8.90
C VAL A 107 5.37 9.11 -8.18
N LEU A 108 5.16 8.30 -7.16
CA LEU A 108 6.21 7.52 -6.53
C LEU A 108 6.25 6.12 -7.15
N SER A 109 7.33 5.83 -7.86
CA SER A 109 7.62 4.49 -8.38
C SER A 109 8.49 3.72 -7.37
N ILE A 110 8.22 2.44 -7.19
CA ILE A 110 9.07 1.56 -6.37
C ILE A 110 9.97 0.77 -7.31
N GLU A 111 11.28 0.85 -7.08
CA GLU A 111 12.24 0.17 -7.95
C GLU A 111 12.16 -1.36 -7.86
N PRO A 112 12.28 -2.07 -9.00
CA PRO A 112 12.28 -3.53 -9.05
C PRO A 112 13.34 -4.18 -8.17
N GLU A 113 14.44 -3.51 -7.86
CA GLU A 113 15.54 -4.06 -7.04
C GLU A 113 15.16 -4.16 -5.56
N SER A 114 14.43 -3.16 -5.06
CA SER A 114 13.83 -3.17 -3.72
C SER A 114 12.78 -4.29 -3.60
N VAL A 115 12.01 -4.47 -4.67
CA VAL A 115 11.07 -5.58 -4.82
C VAL A 115 11.80 -6.92 -4.89
N SER A 116 12.88 -7.01 -5.67
CA SER A 116 13.65 -8.23 -5.91
C SER A 116 14.38 -8.71 -4.66
N GLN A 117 15.01 -7.83 -3.88
CA GLN A 117 15.61 -8.20 -2.59
C GLN A 117 14.55 -8.66 -1.57
N TYR A 118 13.36 -8.07 -1.62
CA TYR A 118 12.23 -8.50 -0.78
C TYR A 118 11.71 -9.88 -1.20
N MET A 119 11.57 -10.10 -2.51
CA MET A 119 11.18 -11.37 -3.13
C MET A 119 12.23 -12.47 -2.96
N MET A 120 13.52 -12.17 -3.04
CA MET A 120 14.60 -13.14 -2.82
C MET A 120 14.63 -13.67 -1.38
N ARG A 121 14.16 -12.89 -0.40
CA ARG A 121 13.93 -13.38 0.98
C ARG A 121 12.70 -14.29 1.08
N LYS A 122 11.82 -14.31 0.08
CA LYS A 122 10.54 -15.02 0.05
C LYS A 122 10.34 -15.78 -1.27
N SER A 123 10.81 -17.03 -1.32
CA SER A 123 10.52 -18.11 -2.29
C SER A 123 9.91 -17.76 -3.67
N ASP A 124 10.59 -18.19 -4.74
CA ASP A 124 10.48 -17.95 -6.19
C ASP A 124 9.10 -17.90 -6.92
N ASN A 125 7.94 -18.06 -6.25
CA ASN A 125 6.66 -18.23 -6.94
C ASN A 125 5.74 -16.99 -7.01
N ASP A 126 6.06 -15.87 -6.34
CA ASP A 126 5.17 -14.68 -6.29
C ASP A 126 5.75 -13.48 -7.06
N GLN A 127 5.65 -13.46 -8.39
CA GLN A 127 6.24 -12.39 -9.21
C GLN A 127 5.59 -10.99 -9.07
N HIS A 128 4.54 -10.84 -8.25
CA HIS A 128 3.84 -9.57 -8.06
C HIS A 128 3.65 -9.27 -6.57
N LEU A 129 4.10 -8.08 -6.15
CA LEU A 129 3.84 -7.57 -4.80
C LEU A 129 2.35 -7.25 -4.62
N SER A 130 1.84 -7.56 -3.43
CA SER A 130 0.54 -7.12 -2.98
C SER A 130 0.55 -5.65 -2.54
N THR A 131 -0.64 -5.05 -2.44
CA THR A 131 -0.82 -3.64 -2.03
C THR A 131 -0.17 -3.33 -0.68
N ALA A 132 -0.26 -4.23 0.30
CA ALA A 132 0.38 -4.07 1.61
C ALA A 132 1.91 -4.13 1.56
N GLU A 133 2.50 -4.98 0.72
CA GLU A 133 3.96 -5.06 0.56
C GLU A 133 4.51 -3.77 -0.03
N VAL A 134 3.89 -3.30 -1.12
CA VAL A 134 4.19 -2.01 -1.75
C VAL A 134 4.09 -0.88 -0.72
N ALA A 135 3.02 -0.85 0.07
CA ALA A 135 2.84 0.15 1.11
C ALA A 135 3.92 0.10 2.21
N SER A 136 4.37 -1.09 2.63
CA SER A 136 5.44 -1.23 3.63
C SER A 136 6.78 -0.66 3.12
N LEU A 137 7.10 -0.88 1.85
CA LEU A 137 8.31 -0.34 1.23
C LEU A 137 8.25 1.19 1.12
N VAL A 138 7.09 1.73 0.71
CA VAL A 138 6.89 3.18 0.59
C VAL A 138 6.95 3.87 1.95
N LEU A 139 6.34 3.28 2.99
CA LEU A 139 6.42 3.83 4.35
C LEU A 139 7.88 3.90 4.82
N LYS A 140 8.68 2.88 4.52
CA LYS A 140 10.11 2.89 4.84
C LYS A 140 10.84 4.00 4.07
N GLN A 141 10.58 4.17 2.78
CA GLN A 141 11.17 5.25 1.97
C GLN A 141 10.73 6.63 2.45
N ALA A 142 9.53 6.75 3.02
CA ALA A 142 9.04 7.97 3.66
C ALA A 142 9.67 8.26 5.03
N GLY A 143 10.51 7.36 5.56
CA GLY A 143 11.08 7.47 6.91
C GLY A 143 10.15 6.99 8.03
N GLU A 144 8.98 6.42 7.70
CA GLU A 144 8.01 5.89 8.65
C GLU A 144 8.37 4.44 9.05
N GLU A 145 9.58 4.25 9.61
CA GLU A 145 10.15 2.91 9.86
C GLU A 145 9.26 2.02 10.73
N GLN A 146 8.67 2.60 11.78
CA GLN A 146 7.79 1.86 12.68
C GLN A 146 6.51 1.40 11.98
N GLY A 147 5.88 2.29 11.20
CA GLY A 147 4.70 1.96 10.41
C GLY A 147 4.99 0.88 9.35
N ALA A 148 6.13 1.02 8.65
CA ALA A 148 6.61 0.04 7.68
C ALA A 148 6.79 -1.35 8.30
N LYS A 149 7.48 -1.43 9.44
CA LYS A 149 7.73 -2.68 10.16
C LYS A 149 6.42 -3.31 10.67
N THR A 150 5.53 -2.50 11.23
CA THR A 150 4.23 -2.97 11.73
C THR A 150 3.39 -3.56 10.60
N LEU A 151 3.29 -2.84 9.47
CA LEU A 151 2.54 -3.30 8.31
C LEU A 151 3.15 -4.59 7.72
N GLN A 152 4.48 -4.66 7.66
CA GLN A 152 5.18 -5.85 7.18
C GLN A 152 4.86 -7.08 8.04
N LEU A 153 4.99 -6.97 9.37
CA LEU A 153 4.72 -8.07 10.30
C LEU A 153 3.24 -8.47 10.25
N TRP A 154 2.34 -7.49 10.13
CA TRP A 154 0.90 -7.76 10.04
C TRP A 154 0.57 -8.54 8.76
N PHE A 155 1.14 -8.12 7.64
CA PHE A 155 1.00 -8.81 6.37
C PHE A 155 1.57 -10.23 6.38
N GLU A 156 2.71 -10.46 7.04
CA GLU A 156 3.29 -11.79 7.21
C GLU A 156 2.39 -12.71 8.04
N ALA A 157 1.86 -12.22 9.17
CA ALA A 157 0.89 -12.95 9.99
C ALA A 157 -0.41 -13.29 9.23
N PHE A 158 -0.90 -12.34 8.42
CA PHE A 158 -2.05 -12.54 7.55
C PHE A 158 -1.79 -13.61 6.49
N ARG A 159 -0.65 -13.54 5.78
CA ARG A 159 -0.24 -14.55 4.79
C ARG A 159 -0.12 -15.93 5.41
N GLU A 160 0.55 -16.05 6.55
CA GLU A 160 0.70 -17.32 7.29
C GLU A 160 -0.68 -17.92 7.59
N SER A 161 -1.60 -17.12 8.14
CA SER A 161 -2.97 -17.56 8.45
C SER A 161 -3.77 -17.94 7.20
N TYR A 162 -3.63 -17.19 6.11
CA TYR A 162 -4.28 -17.50 4.83
C TYR A 162 -3.75 -18.80 4.22
N MET A 163 -2.44 -19.04 4.27
CA MET A 163 -1.85 -20.27 3.73
C MET A 163 -2.24 -21.50 4.55
N LEU A 164 -2.36 -21.36 5.89
CA LEU A 164 -2.88 -22.41 6.77
C LEU A 164 -4.34 -22.77 6.47
N SER A 165 -5.15 -21.84 5.94
CA SER A 165 -6.53 -22.11 5.52
C SER A 165 -6.62 -22.94 4.23
N LYS A 166 -5.52 -23.05 3.46
CA LYS A 166 -5.46 -23.85 2.24
C LYS A 166 -5.04 -25.28 2.57
N THR A 167 -5.89 -26.24 2.20
CA THR A 167 -5.79 -27.69 2.51
C THR A 167 -4.52 -28.40 2.04
N ARG A 168 -3.64 -27.74 1.28
CA ARG A 168 -2.41 -28.33 0.69
C ARG A 168 -1.12 -28.01 1.45
N TYR A 169 -1.15 -27.12 2.45
CA TYR A 169 0.04 -26.77 3.23
C TYR A 169 0.07 -27.55 4.54
N LYS A 170 1.26 -28.07 4.92
CA LYS A 170 1.46 -28.63 6.26
C LYS A 170 1.24 -27.51 7.26
N SER A 171 0.23 -27.66 8.11
CA SER A 171 -0.03 -26.71 9.17
C SER A 171 1.15 -26.67 10.13
N ASP A 172 1.82 -25.52 10.23
CA ASP A 172 2.72 -25.23 11.34
C ASP A 172 1.89 -24.62 12.49
N PRO A 173 1.62 -25.36 13.58
CA PRO A 173 0.82 -24.87 14.69
C PRO A 173 1.53 -23.78 15.51
N THR A 174 2.84 -23.59 15.33
CA THR A 174 3.62 -22.60 16.11
C THR A 174 3.34 -21.16 15.68
N LYS A 175 2.84 -20.94 14.45
CA LYS A 175 2.48 -19.61 13.89
C LYS A 175 3.53 -18.52 14.18
N PRO A 176 4.78 -18.70 13.74
CA PRO A 176 5.87 -17.79 14.07
C PRO A 176 5.63 -16.34 13.61
N SER A 177 4.98 -16.13 12.47
CA SER A 177 4.71 -14.80 11.93
C SER A 177 3.69 -14.05 12.78
N LEU A 178 2.62 -14.75 13.21
CA LEU A 178 1.64 -14.20 14.13
C LEU A 178 2.27 -13.83 15.49
N ASN A 179 3.14 -14.68 16.03
CA ASN A 179 3.80 -14.42 17.30
C ASN A 179 4.72 -13.19 17.22
N ALA A 180 5.49 -13.07 16.14
CA ALA A 180 6.35 -11.90 15.91
C ALA A 180 5.55 -10.59 15.87
N PHE A 181 4.38 -10.59 15.21
CA PHE A 181 3.48 -9.43 15.20
C PHE A 181 2.94 -9.10 16.61
N ILE A 182 2.50 -10.10 17.37
CA ILE A 182 2.01 -9.90 18.75
C ILE A 182 3.10 -9.34 19.67
N GLU A 183 4.33 -9.85 19.57
CA GLU A 183 5.46 -9.36 20.35
C GLU A 183 5.80 -7.91 20.00
N HIS A 184 5.81 -7.56 18.71
CA HIS A 184 6.01 -6.19 18.27
C HIS A 184 4.95 -5.24 18.86
N GLY A 185 3.67 -5.61 18.80
CA GLY A 185 2.58 -4.79 19.36
C GLY A 185 2.60 -4.66 20.89
N LYS A 186 3.16 -5.63 21.62
CA LYS A 186 3.39 -5.52 23.07
C LYS A 186 4.49 -4.50 23.40
N ASN A 187 5.54 -4.45 22.59
CA ASN A 187 6.65 -3.52 22.78
C ASN A 187 6.24 -2.07 22.48
N GLU A 188 5.30 -1.83 21.56
CA GLU A 188 4.78 -0.49 21.27
C GLU A 188 3.91 0.08 22.39
N LYS A 189 3.17 -0.75 23.14
CA LYS A 189 2.36 -0.30 24.28
C LYS A 189 3.17 -0.04 25.56
N SER A 190 4.45 -0.43 25.57
CA SER A 190 5.33 -0.33 26.73
C SER A 190 6.24 0.91 26.69
N LEU A 191 6.09 1.76 25.67
CA LEU A 191 6.72 3.08 25.50
C LEU A 191 5.66 4.19 25.64
#